data_AF-A0AAV7V550-F1
#
_entry.id   AF-A0AAV7V550-F1
#
_cell.length_a   1.000
_cell.length_b   1.000
_cell.length_c   1.000
_cell.angle_alpha   90.00
_cell.angle_beta   90.00
_cell.angle_gamma   90.00
#
_symmetry.space_group_name_H-M   'P 1'
#
loop_
_entity.id
_entity.type
_entity.pdbx_description
1 polymer ?
#
loop_
_entity_poly.entity_id
_entity_poly.type
_entity_poly.pdbx_seq_one_letter_code
_entity_poly.pdbx_strand_id
1 'polypeptide(L)' 'IERIQNSYLHKAYELRKKLFAQKNGVNKVNELTLFHGTAPQNCSAINHKGFNRGYTAN' A
#
# COMPACT_ATOMS: atom_id res chain seq x y z
N ILE A 1 -16.05 -7.81 -5.23
CA ILE A 1 -14.60 -7.58 -5.45
C ILE A 1 -14.50 -6.29 -6.23
N GLU A 2 -13.83 -5.28 -5.68
CA GLU A 2 -13.73 -3.95 -6.29
C GLU A 2 -12.26 -3.58 -6.45
N ARG A 3 -11.88 -3.00 -7.59
CA ARG A 3 -10.52 -2.51 -7.84
C ARG A 3 -10.41 -1.04 -7.42
N ILE A 4 -9.53 -0.73 -6.48
CA ILE A 4 -9.28 0.64 -6.03
C ILE A 4 -8.43 1.37 -7.08
N GLN A 5 -8.89 2.55 -7.53
CA GLN A 5 -8.19 3.38 -8.51
C GLN A 5 -7.73 4.71 -7.90
N ASN A 6 -6.77 4.67 -6.97
CA ASN A 6 -6.17 5.87 -6.38
C ASN A 6 -4.82 6.21 -7.04
N SER A 7 -4.83 7.17 -7.98
CA SER A 7 -3.64 7.53 -8.76
C SER A 7 -2.49 8.09 -7.92
N TYR A 8 -2.78 8.76 -6.80
CA TYR A 8 -1.76 9.35 -5.94
C TYR A 8 -1.01 8.26 -5.16
N LEU A 9 -1.76 7.34 -4.54
CA LEU A 9 -1.17 6.21 -3.83
C LEU A 9 -0.38 5.30 -4.79
N HIS A 10 -0.90 5.06 -6.00
CA HIS A 10 -0.20 4.27 -7.01
C HIS A 10 1.13 4.92 -7.44
N LYS A 11 1.15 6.22 -7.73
CA LYS A 11 2.39 6.93 -8.09
C LYS A 11 3.42 6.90 -6.95
N ALA A 12 2.98 7.13 -5.71
CA ALA A 12 3.84 7.09 -4.54
C ALA A 12 4.42 5.69 -4.30
N TYR A 13 3.61 4.65 -4.51
CA TYR A 13 4.02 3.26 -4.45
C TYR A 13 5.12 2.93 -5.47
N GLU A 14 4.88 3.24 -6.75
CA GLU A 14 5.84 2.99 -7.83
C GLU A 14 7.17 3.72 -7.63
N LEU A 15 7.13 4.96 -7.12
CA LEU A 15 8.35 5.69 -6.77
C LEU A 15 9.16 4.97 -5.69
N ARG A 16 8.52 4.53 -4.59
CA ARG A 16 9.19 3.79 -3.52
C ARG A 16 9.75 2.45 -4.00
N LYS A 17 9.00 1.73 -4.83
CA LYS A 17 9.45 0.48 -5.46
C LYS A 17 10.74 0.69 -6.26
N LYS A 18 10.80 1.74 -7.08
CA LYS A 18 12.01 2.10 -7.85
C LYS A 18 13.18 2.46 -6.94
N LEU A 19 12.94 3.24 -5.87
CA LEU A 19 13.98 3.58 -4.89
C LEU A 19 14.56 2.34 -4.20
N PHE A 20 13.72 1.37 -3.82
CA PHE A 20 14.20 0.12 -3.24
C PHE A 20 14.95 -0.74 -4.25
N ALA A 21 14.50 -0.80 -5.50
CA ALA A 21 15.21 -1.49 -6.57
C ALA A 21 16.61 -0.91 -6.81
N GLN A 22 16.73 0.43 -6.78
CA GLN A 22 18.02 1.12 -6.91
C GLN A 22 18.93 0.86 -5.70
N LYS A 23 18.37 0.90 -4.49
CA LYS A 23 19.15 0.74 -3.25
C LYS A 23 19.59 -0.70 -2.98
N ASN A 24 18.69 -1.67 -3.21
CA ASN A 24 18.89 -3.06 -2.79
C ASN A 24 19.19 -4.00 -3.97
N GLY A 25 19.04 -3.52 -5.22
CA GLY A 25 19.05 -4.33 -6.42
C GLY A 25 17.65 -4.79 -6.83
N VAL A 26 17.38 -4.84 -8.14
CA VAL A 26 16.07 -5.14 -8.73
C VAL A 26 15.44 -6.45 -8.24
N ASN A 27 16.26 -7.46 -7.91
CA ASN A 27 15.80 -8.77 -7.46
C ASN A 27 15.53 -8.85 -5.94
N LYS A 28 15.71 -7.74 -5.18
CA LYS A 28 15.59 -7.72 -3.71
C LYS A 28 14.51 -6.77 -3.18
N VAL A 29 13.49 -6.48 -4.00
CA VAL A 29 12.37 -5.60 -3.59
C VAL A 29 11.33 -6.37 -2.74
N ASN A 30 11.26 -7.70 -2.86
CA ASN A 30 10.39 -8.58 -2.07
C ASN A 30 8.91 -8.11 -2.01
N GLU A 31 8.38 -7.67 -3.14
CA GLU A 31 6.97 -7.27 -3.28
C GLU A 31 6.06 -8.49 -3.25
N LEU A 32 5.08 -8.47 -2.35
CA LEU A 32 4.14 -9.57 -2.15
C LEU A 32 2.70 -9.06 -2.18
N THR A 33 1.79 -9.88 -2.70
CA THR A 33 0.35 -9.65 -2.56
C THR A 33 -0.13 -10.30 -1.28
N LEU A 34 -0.58 -9.49 -0.33
CA LEU A 34 -1.02 -9.93 1.00
C LEU A 34 -2.46 -9.48 1.27
N PHE A 35 -3.12 -10.17 2.21
CA PHE A 35 -4.47 -9.84 2.65
C PHE A 35 -4.45 -8.98 3.92
N HIS A 36 -5.39 -8.04 4.04
CA HIS A 36 -5.59 -7.23 5.22
C HIS A 36 -7.08 -7.09 5.54
N GLY A 37 -7.51 -7.68 6.66
CA GLY A 37 -8.87 -7.52 7.18
C GLY A 37 -9.01 -6.22 7.95
N THR A 38 -10.12 -5.50 7.77
CA THR A 38 -10.46 -4.32 8.56
C THR A 38 -11.97 -4.19 8.73
N ALA A 39 -12.40 -3.30 9.63
CA ALA A 39 -13.81 -3.01 9.80
C ALA A 39 -14.36 -2.17 8.61
N PRO A 40 -15.63 -2.36 8.18
CA PRO A 40 -16.18 -1.71 6.99
C PRO A 40 -16.06 -0.18 6.99
N GLN A 41 -16.17 0.46 8.15
CA GLN A 41 -16.03 1.92 8.31
C GLN A 41 -14.65 2.45 7.91
N ASN A 42 -13.62 1.60 7.92
CA ASN A 42 -12.25 1.99 7.57
C ASN A 42 -11.99 1.94 6.06
N CYS A 43 -12.83 1.23 5.28
CA CYS A 43 -12.60 1.01 3.84
C CYS A 43 -12.48 2.33 3.07
N SER A 44 -13.38 3.29 3.32
CA SER A 44 -13.32 4.59 2.65
C SER A 44 -12.02 5.34 2.97
N ALA A 45 -11.61 5.37 4.24
CA ALA A 45 -10.35 6.01 4.64
C ALA A 45 -9.13 5.35 3.99
N ILE A 46 -9.06 4.01 3.95
CA ILE A 46 -7.97 3.26 3.32
C ILE A 46 -7.93 3.50 1.81
N ASN A 47 -9.07 3.49 1.13
CA ASN A 47 -9.14 3.72 -0.32
C ASN A 47 -8.58 5.10 -0.72
N HIS A 48 -8.81 6.12 0.12
CA HIS A 48 -8.38 7.50 -0.17
C HIS A 48 -6.99 7.84 0.36
N LYS A 49 -6.63 7.35 1.56
CA LYS A 49 -5.44 7.78 2.30
C LYS A 49 -4.40 6.66 2.51
N GLY A 50 -4.71 5.43 2.14
CA GLY A 50 -3.87 4.26 2.42
C GLY A 50 -3.97 3.79 3.88
N PHE A 51 -3.18 2.77 4.23
CA PHE A 51 -3.10 2.28 5.61
C PHE A 51 -2.38 3.27 6.52
N ASN A 52 -2.91 3.47 7.72
CA ASN A 52 -2.30 4.30 8.75
C ASN A 52 -2.15 3.48 10.04
N ARG A 53 -0.91 3.44 10.56
CA ARG A 53 -0.54 2.73 11.79
C ARG A 53 -1.30 3.19 13.04
N GLY A 54 -1.85 4.41 13.02
CA GLY A 54 -2.69 4.91 14.11
C GLY A 54 -4.04 4.19 14.24
N TYR A 55 -4.41 3.33 13.28
CA TYR A 55 -5.65 2.56 13.29
C TYR A 55 -5.45 1.07 13.59
N THR A 56 -4.25 0.64 13.97
CA THR A 56 -4.04 -0.72 14.48
C THR A 56 -4.38 -0.75 15.96
N ALA A 57 -5.22 -1.70 16.38
CA ALA A 57 -5.38 -2.00 17.81
C ALA A 57 -4.02 -2.44 18.39
N ASN A 58 -3.70 -1.97 19.60
CA ASN A 58 -2.54 -2.44 20.37
C ASN A 58 -2.70 -3.92 20.76
#